data_AF-A0A7V9QPT8-F1
#
_entry.id   AF-A0A7V9QPT8-F1
#
_cell.length_a   1.000
_cell.length_b   1.000
_cell.length_c   1.000
_cell.angle_alpha   90.00
_cell.angle_beta   90.00
_cell.angle_gamma   90.00
#
_symmetry.space_group_name_H-M   'P 1'
#
loop_
_entity.id
_entity.type
_entity.pdbx_description
1 polymer ?
#
loop_
_entity_poly.entity_id
_entity_poly.type
_entity_poly.pdbx_seq_one_letter_code
_entity_poly.pdbx_strand_id
1 'polypeptide(L)'
;LASCTFSVLHSWASNAGVGWEDLSIAVKWAFAERPHRVGSMDVELKWPSLPEDRTDVALRASQLCAVHATLSHSPEIRITREGTPTSSAPATVPGMPASAPAQQIDESTSGP
;
A
#
# COMPACT_ATOMS: atom_id res chain seq x y z
N LEU A 1 -3.56 2.56 8.77
CA LEU A 1 -4.85 3.23 9.03
C LEU A 1 -5.49 2.69 10.32
N ALA A 2 -5.90 1.41 10.37
CA ALA A 2 -6.54 0.79 11.54
C ALA A 2 -5.88 1.11 12.89
N SER A 3 -4.56 0.87 13.02
CA SER A 3 -3.84 1.09 14.28
C SER A 3 -3.82 2.55 14.73
N CYS A 4 -3.74 3.49 13.80
CA CYS A 4 -3.80 4.93 14.11
C CYS A 4 -5.20 5.33 14.55
N THR A 5 -6.24 4.84 13.86
CA THR A 5 -7.64 5.04 14.24
C THR A 5 -7.92 4.43 15.62
N PHE A 6 -7.45 3.20 15.89
CA PHE A 6 -7.58 2.56 17.20
C PHE A 6 -6.90 3.38 18.30
N SER A 7 -5.67 3.86 18.08
CA SER A 7 -4.96 4.67 19.08
C SER A 7 -5.74 5.93 19.48
N VAL A 8 -6.33 6.62 18.51
CA VAL A 8 -7.19 7.79 18.79
C VAL A 8 -8.47 7.40 19.52
N LEU A 9 -9.16 6.35 19.07
CA LEU A 9 -10.38 5.87 19.72
C LEU A 9 -10.13 5.38 21.15
N HIS A 10 -9.07 4.62 21.37
CA HIS A 10 -8.62 4.18 22.69
C HIS A 10 -8.37 5.36 23.62
N SER A 11 -7.63 6.39 23.15
CA SER A 11 -7.38 7.59 23.94
C SER A 11 -8.67 8.34 24.26
N TRP A 12 -9.55 8.51 23.27
CA TRP A 12 -10.85 9.15 23.47
C TRP A 12 -11.73 8.38 24.46
N ALA A 13 -11.89 7.05 24.28
CA ALA A 13 -12.71 6.21 25.16
C ALA A 13 -12.20 6.24 26.60
N SER A 14 -10.88 6.11 26.79
CA SER A 14 -10.25 6.20 28.11
C SER A 14 -10.56 7.52 28.81
N ASN A 15 -10.49 8.64 28.09
CA ASN A 15 -10.81 9.96 28.64
C ASN A 15 -12.31 10.17 28.88
N ALA A 16 -13.17 9.53 28.07
CA ALA A 16 -14.62 9.62 28.18
C ALA A 16 -15.21 8.61 29.18
N GLY A 17 -14.41 7.72 29.76
CA GLY A 17 -14.87 6.64 30.64
C GLY A 17 -15.67 5.55 29.92
N VAL A 18 -15.42 5.35 28.62
CA VAL A 18 -16.06 4.32 27.79
C VAL A 18 -15.11 3.13 27.65
N GLY A 19 -15.61 1.92 27.88
CA GLY A 19 -14.83 0.68 27.66
C GLY A 19 -14.49 0.50 26.18
N TRP A 20 -13.26 0.11 25.89
CA TRP A 20 -12.72 -0.05 24.52
C TRP A 20 -12.28 -1.49 24.23
N GLU A 21 -12.40 -2.39 25.20
CA GLU A 21 -11.82 -3.73 25.19
C GLU A 21 -12.42 -4.63 24.09
N ASP A 22 -13.66 -4.36 23.67
CA ASP A 22 -14.37 -5.05 22.60
C ASP A 22 -14.41 -4.25 21.28
N LEU A 23 -13.67 -3.14 21.18
CA LEU A 23 -13.49 -2.40 19.93
C LEU A 23 -12.62 -3.21 18.96
N SER A 24 -13.18 -3.52 17.81
CA SER A 24 -12.43 -4.04 16.66
C SER A 24 -12.60 -3.15 15.43
N ILE A 25 -11.55 -3.03 14.64
CA ILE A 25 -11.52 -2.20 13.43
C ILE A 25 -11.17 -3.08 12.24
N ALA A 26 -12.07 -3.15 11.27
CA ALA A 26 -11.80 -3.80 9.99
C ALA A 26 -11.51 -2.74 8.93
N VAL A 27 -10.50 -2.99 8.08
CA VAL A 27 -10.19 -2.14 6.93
C VAL A 27 -10.22 -2.99 5.68
N LYS A 28 -11.07 -2.62 4.73
CA LYS A 28 -11.09 -3.18 3.38
C LYS A 28 -10.55 -2.13 2.43
N TRP A 29 -9.92 -2.56 1.34
CA TRP A 29 -9.46 -1.65 0.31
C TRP A 29 -9.57 -2.28 -1.07
N ALA A 30 -9.71 -1.42 -2.07
CA ALA A 30 -9.61 -1.78 -3.48
C ALA A 30 -8.43 -1.07 -4.12
N PHE A 31 -7.78 -1.74 -5.08
CA PHE A 31 -6.74 -1.12 -5.88
C PHE A 31 -7.36 -0.28 -7.00
N ALA A 32 -6.78 0.90 -7.24
CA ALA A 32 -6.95 1.66 -8.46
C ALA A 32 -5.73 1.40 -9.36
N GLU A 33 -5.97 1.28 -10.65
CA GLU A 33 -4.92 1.08 -11.64
C GLU A 33 -4.43 2.40 -12.25
N ARG A 34 -3.24 2.35 -12.85
CA ARG A 34 -2.59 3.49 -13.54
C ARG A 34 -2.48 4.76 -12.67
N PRO A 35 -1.60 4.78 -11.65
CA PRO A 35 -0.72 3.70 -11.22
C PRO A 35 -1.41 2.74 -10.23
N HIS A 36 -0.92 1.50 -10.17
CA HIS A 36 -1.40 0.47 -9.23
C HIS A 36 -1.14 0.91 -7.80
N ARG A 37 -2.20 1.24 -7.08
CA ARG A 37 -2.17 1.79 -5.71
C ARG A 37 -3.51 1.55 -5.03
N VAL A 38 -3.60 1.75 -3.72
CA VAL A 38 -4.90 1.75 -3.05
C VAL A 38 -5.76 2.91 -3.58
N GLY A 39 -6.94 2.59 -4.11
CA GLY A 39 -7.89 3.56 -4.66
C GLY A 39 -8.99 3.96 -3.69
N SER A 40 -9.49 3.01 -2.89
CA SER A 40 -10.49 3.25 -1.85
C SER A 40 -10.16 2.43 -0.60
N MET A 41 -10.60 2.93 0.55
CA MET A 41 -10.52 2.24 1.82
C MET A 41 -11.85 2.39 2.56
N ASP A 42 -12.41 1.28 3.02
CA ASP A 42 -13.58 1.24 3.88
C ASP A 42 -13.14 0.84 5.29
N VAL A 43 -13.44 1.68 6.27
CA VAL A 43 -13.13 1.44 7.69
C VAL A 43 -14.43 1.15 8.43
N GLU A 44 -14.51 -0.01 9.05
CA GLU A 44 -15.67 -0.45 9.82
C GLU A 44 -15.26 -0.57 11.30
N LEU A 45 -15.99 0.14 12.17
CA LEU A 45 -15.84 0.03 13.62
C LEU A 45 -16.89 -0.95 14.14
N LYS A 46 -16.44 -2.01 14.82
CA LYS A 46 -17.32 -2.94 15.54
C LYS A 46 -17.06 -2.76 17.02
N TRP A 47 -18.03 -2.17 17.71
CA TRP A 47 -17.89 -1.78 19.11
C TRP A 47 -19.22 -2.02 19.84
N PRO A 48 -19.54 -3.28 20.19
CA PRO A 48 -20.82 -3.64 20.81
C PRO A 48 -21.12 -2.89 22.11
N SER A 49 -20.10 -2.60 22.92
CA SER A 49 -20.25 -1.87 24.18
C SER A 49 -20.42 -0.35 24.05
N LEU A 50 -20.29 0.22 22.84
CA LEU A 50 -20.39 1.66 22.62
C LEU A 50 -21.85 2.13 22.83
N PRO A 51 -22.09 3.10 23.75
CA PRO A 51 -23.42 3.66 23.92
C PRO A 51 -23.92 4.35 22.66
N GLU A 52 -25.21 4.19 22.33
CA GLU A 52 -25.80 4.73 21.10
C GLU A 52 -25.62 6.25 20.99
N ASP A 53 -25.76 6.98 22.10
CA ASP A 53 -25.60 8.44 22.21
C ASP A 53 -24.14 8.91 22.00
N ARG A 54 -23.17 7.98 22.01
CA ARG A 54 -21.75 8.24 21.76
C ARG A 54 -21.30 7.85 20.36
N THR A 55 -22.14 7.19 19.56
CA THR A 55 -21.80 6.70 18.21
C THR A 55 -21.23 7.80 17.32
N ASP A 56 -21.93 8.92 17.18
CA ASP A 56 -21.49 10.02 16.33
C ASP A 56 -20.19 10.66 16.80
N VAL A 57 -19.98 10.70 18.12
CA VAL A 57 -18.74 11.24 18.70
C VAL A 57 -17.57 10.31 18.41
N ALA A 58 -17.75 9.00 18.55
CA ALA A 58 -16.75 8.00 18.23
C ALA A 58 -16.40 8.03 16.73
N LEU A 59 -17.40 8.16 15.85
CA LEU A 59 -17.17 8.30 14.40
C LEU A 59 -16.36 9.56 14.08
N ARG A 60 -16.67 10.71 14.70
CA ARG A 60 -15.87 11.94 14.54
C ARG A 60 -14.46 11.76 15.08
N ALA A 61 -14.29 11.17 16.25
CA ALA A 61 -12.98 10.91 16.84
C ALA A 61 -12.12 10.02 15.94
N SER A 62 -12.70 9.00 15.31
CA SER A 62 -11.99 8.11 14.39
C SER A 62 -11.34 8.84 13.20
N GLN A 63 -11.91 9.96 12.76
CA GLN A 63 -11.44 10.79 11.65
C GLN A 63 -10.29 11.73 12.04
N LEU A 64 -10.01 11.89 13.34
CA LEU A 64 -8.90 12.70 13.86
C LEU A 64 -7.55 11.99 13.79
N CYS A 65 -7.51 10.74 13.33
CA CYS A 65 -6.26 10.00 13.20
C CYS A 65 -5.36 10.64 12.13
N ALA A 66 -4.10 10.87 12.46
CA ALA A 66 -3.17 11.61 11.59
C ALA A 66 -2.97 10.90 10.23
N VAL A 67 -3.01 9.56 10.22
CA VAL A 67 -2.92 8.78 8.98
C VAL A 67 -4.13 9.03 8.08
N HIS A 68 -5.36 9.05 8.63
CA HIS A 68 -6.55 9.42 7.86
C HIS A 68 -6.40 10.84 7.29
N ALA A 69 -6.04 11.81 8.14
CA ALA A 69 -5.86 13.20 7.70
C ALA A 69 -4.83 13.34 6.58
N THR A 70 -3.71 12.60 6.64
CA THR A 70 -2.66 12.57 5.61
C THR A 70 -3.13 11.92 4.31
N LEU A 71 -3.97 10.88 4.38
CA LEU A 71 -4.53 10.23 3.20
C LEU A 71 -5.59 11.11 2.53
N SER A 72 -6.38 11.84 3.31
CA SER A 72 -7.35 12.83 2.80
C SER A 72 -6.69 14.11 2.28
N HIS A 73 -5.53 14.47 2.82
CA HIS A 73 -4.75 15.65 2.45
C HIS A 73 -3.30 15.26 2.25
N SER A 74 -2.96 14.91 1.00
CA SER A 74 -1.62 14.39 0.68
C SER A 74 -0.53 15.40 1.02
N PRO A 75 0.53 15.00 1.76
CA PRO A 75 1.66 15.86 2.04
C PRO A 75 2.57 15.98 0.81
N GLU A 76 3.46 16.98 0.80
CA GLU A 76 4.61 16.95 -0.10
C GLU A 76 5.55 15.81 0.32
N ILE A 77 5.88 14.92 -0.62
CA ILE A 77 6.83 13.83 -0.38
C ILE A 77 8.09 14.10 -1.20
N ARG A 78 9.22 14.24 -0.50
CA ARG A 78 10.55 14.38 -1.12
C ARG A 78 11.35 13.11 -0.86
N ILE A 79 11.84 12.49 -1.93
CA ILE A 79 12.68 11.30 -1.85
C ILE A 79 14.10 11.70 -2.25
N THR A 80 15.05 11.57 -1.33
CA THR A 80 16.48 11.82 -1.56
C THR A 80 17.27 10.54 -1.33
N ARG A 81 18.28 10.31 -2.16
CA ARG A 81 19.26 9.25 -1.95
C ARG A 81 20.60 9.88 -1.59
N GLU A 82 21.16 9.49 -0.45
CA GLU A 82 22.53 9.82 -0.10
C GLU A 82 23.48 8.75 -0.67
N GLY A 83 24.60 9.20 -1.26
CA GLY A 83 25.67 8.35 -1.76
C GLY A 83 26.38 8.93 -3.00
N THR A 84 27.70 8.77 -3.06
CA THR A 84 28.52 9.11 -4.24
C THR A 84 27.97 8.37 -5.47
N PRO A 85 27.85 9.03 -6.64
CA PRO A 85 27.55 8.29 -7.87
C PRO A 85 28.65 7.25 -8.07
N THR A 86 28.32 5.97 -7.90
CA THR A 86 29.17 4.90 -8.39
C THR A 86 29.18 5.06 -9.89
N SER A 87 30.25 5.64 -10.42
CA SER A 87 30.57 5.61 -11.84
C SER A 87 30.68 4.15 -12.22
N SER A 88 29.61 3.58 -12.78
CA SER A 88 29.69 2.31 -13.46
C SER A 88 30.57 2.53 -14.69
N ALA A 89 31.84 2.16 -14.57
CA ALA A 89 32.68 1.96 -15.74
C ALA A 89 31.97 0.98 -16.69
N PRO A 90 32.04 1.16 -18.02
CA PRO A 90 31.41 0.24 -18.95
C PRO A 90 31.95 -1.17 -18.69
N ALA A 91 31.05 -2.12 -18.43
CA ALA A 91 31.39 -3.52 -18.44
C ALA A 91 31.89 -3.85 -19.86
N THR A 92 33.20 -4.04 -20.00
CA THR A 92 33.77 -4.70 -21.17
C THR A 92 33.17 -6.09 -21.21
N VAL A 93 32.22 -6.33 -22.10
CA VAL A 93 31.74 -7.67 -22.44
C VAL A 93 32.89 -8.36 -23.16
N PRO A 94 33.55 -9.39 -22.60
CA PRO A 94 34.57 -10.12 -23.31
C PRO A 94 33.89 -10.99 -24.38
N GLY A 95 34.19 -10.71 -25.65
CA GLY A 95 34.16 -11.65 -26.76
C GLY A 95 32.92 -12.54 -26.87
N MET A 96 31.92 -12.08 -27.62
CA MET A 96 30.99 -12.99 -28.29
C MET A 96 31.75 -13.58 -29.49
N PRO A 97 32.01 -14.90 -29.56
CA PRO A 97 32.60 -15.49 -30.76
C PRO A 97 31.64 -15.34 -31.94
N ALA A 98 32.23 -15.07 -33.11
CA ALA A 98 31.55 -14.90 -34.38
C ALA A 98 30.61 -16.07 -34.69
N SER A 99 29.43 -15.72 -35.20
CA SER A 99 28.36 -16.62 -35.64
C SER A 99 28.87 -17.82 -36.43
N ALA A 100 28.43 -19.02 -36.04
CA ALA A 100 28.40 -20.18 -36.91
C ALA A 100 27.37 -19.94 -38.04
N PRO A 101 27.64 -20.36 -39.28
CA PRO A 101 26.67 -20.22 -40.36
C PRO A 101 25.44 -21.09 -40.10
N ALA A 102 24.26 -20.52 -40.36
CA ALA A 102 22.98 -21.19 -40.30
C ALA A 102 22.98 -22.43 -41.22
N GLN A 103 22.72 -23.61 -40.65
CA GLN A 103 22.35 -24.76 -41.46
C GLN A 103 20.93 -24.54 -41.99
N GLN A 104 20.86 -24.38 -43.30
CA GLN A 104 19.65 -24.36 -44.09
C GLN A 104 18.96 -25.72 -43.97
N ILE A 105 17.81 -25.76 -43.30
CA ILE A 105 16.91 -26.90 -43.33
C ILE A 105 16.22 -26.92 -44.70
N ASP A 106 16.59 -27.91 -45.51
CA ASP A 106 16.00 -28.19 -46.82
C ASP A 106 14.64 -28.87 -46.60
N GLU A 107 13.57 -28.11 -46.80
CA GLU A 107 12.20 -28.59 -46.80
C GLU A 107 11.91 -29.21 -48.17
N SER A 108 12.22 -30.50 -48.34
CA SER A 108 11.78 -31.30 -49.48
C SER A 108 11.87 -32.78 -49.18
N THR A 109 10.73 -33.42 -48.87
CA THR A 109 10.32 -34.70 -49.49
C THR A 109 8.84 -34.97 -49.18
N SER A 110 8.07 -34.99 -50.26
CA SER A 110 6.69 -35.42 -50.38
C SER A 110 6.48 -36.92 -50.12
N GLY A 111 5.36 -37.23 -49.44
CA GLY A 111 4.42 -38.32 -49.74
C GLY A 111 4.84 -39.79 -49.46
N PRO A 112 3.94 -40.77 -49.71
CA PRO A 112 2.54 -40.69 -50.13
C PRO A 112 1.50 -40.84 -48.99
#